data_AF-A0A2V2GDL0-F1
#
_entry.id   AF-A0A2V2GDL0-F1
#
_cell.length_a   1.000
_cell.length_b   1.000
_cell.length_c   1.000
_cell.angle_alpha   90.00
_cell.angle_beta   90.00
_cell.angle_gamma   90.00
#
_symmetry.space_group_name_H-M   'P 1'
#
loop_
_entity.id
_entity.type
_entity.pdbx_description
1 polymer ?
#
loop_
_entity_poly.entity_id
_entity_poly.type
_entity_poly.pdbx_seq_one_letter_code
_entity_poly.pdbx_strand_id
1 'polypeptide(L)'
;MESVNGYIGVIAIVGFIAVIALAVFLIVGQRRLLKNIVAKKFAVNAFEEVNVADGSRTYAVLVSNRSLNDVVVSAFGVISGVKYFDFTERFKAANGENGSVAVTPRTPVKLNLTTKELERLIFSALRGGRFKSVKTYVIDSAGNQYEQRAFCLEKAMKSAYKKYLVRYNAAKKAQAKYEKTQAAFDFNASVRERRENGEPISFKDRLKSFFLRSVGVPSRLKTAKNEWMRAAYVASFYTEEDAAEALKRDVPADFEPQTEVAEEQATEAERADGAAKAEEQTAAEDAADGEERAEAQPPVDAVAEGVCAAEAPQEPAEGQAEDETPDGAETSAEEEAAPSEETEEEKEEEKVF
;
A
#
# COMPACT_ATOMS: atom_id res chain seq x y z
N MET A 1 16.55 -0.79 -76.11
CA MET A 1 15.27 -1.07 -75.43
C MET A 1 15.15 -2.53 -75.01
N GLU A 2 15.77 -3.49 -75.72
CA GLU A 2 15.72 -4.93 -75.35
C GLU A 2 16.38 -5.25 -74.00
N SER A 3 17.44 -4.53 -73.61
CA SER A 3 18.09 -4.71 -72.31
C SER A 3 17.19 -4.33 -71.12
N VAL A 4 16.24 -3.40 -71.29
CA VAL A 4 15.33 -2.97 -70.21
C VAL A 4 14.23 -4.02 -69.99
N ASN A 5 13.77 -4.69 -71.05
CA ASN A 5 12.74 -5.71 -70.97
C ASN A 5 13.17 -6.94 -70.14
N GLY A 6 14.47 -7.25 -70.11
CA GLY A 6 15.00 -8.34 -69.27
C GLY A 6 14.90 -8.08 -67.77
N TYR A 7 14.90 -6.80 -67.35
CA TYR A 7 14.84 -6.42 -65.93
C TYR A 7 13.43 -6.14 -65.42
N ILE A 8 12.42 -6.06 -66.31
CA ILE A 8 11.02 -5.79 -65.93
C ILE A 8 10.53 -6.81 -64.88
N GLY A 9 10.86 -8.09 -65.04
CA GLY A 9 10.47 -9.13 -64.07
C GLY A 9 11.10 -8.92 -62.70
N VAL A 10 12.39 -8.55 -62.65
CA VAL A 10 13.11 -8.29 -61.39
C VAL A 10 12.54 -7.04 -60.70
N ILE A 11 12.30 -5.97 -61.45
CA ILE A 11 11.70 -4.73 -60.92
C ILE A 11 10.30 -5.01 -60.36
N ALA A 12 9.48 -5.83 -61.04
CA ALA A 12 8.16 -6.21 -60.56
C ALA A 12 8.20 -6.99 -59.24
N ILE A 13 9.14 -7.95 -59.10
CA ILE A 13 9.30 -8.73 -57.87
C ILE A 13 9.74 -7.83 -56.70
N VAL A 14 10.74 -6.98 -56.92
CA VAL A 14 11.22 -6.04 -55.88
C VAL A 14 10.11 -5.06 -55.48
N GLY A 15 9.36 -4.54 -56.45
CA GLY A 15 8.21 -3.68 -56.19
C GLY A 15 7.13 -4.39 -55.37
N PHE A 16 6.83 -5.66 -55.67
CA PHE A 16 5.85 -6.45 -54.92
C PHE A 16 6.29 -6.68 -53.46
N ILE A 17 7.58 -7.01 -53.23
CA ILE A 17 8.14 -7.17 -51.89
C ILE A 17 8.06 -5.84 -51.12
N ALA A 18 8.38 -4.72 -51.76
CA ALA A 18 8.30 -3.40 -51.12
C ALA A 18 6.86 -3.04 -50.72
N VAL A 19 5.87 -3.35 -51.55
CA VAL A 19 4.45 -3.13 -51.22
C VAL A 19 4.00 -4.02 -50.05
N ILE A 20 4.41 -5.29 -50.01
CA ILE A 20 4.13 -6.18 -48.87
C ILE A 20 4.76 -5.64 -47.59
N ALA A 21 6.04 -5.25 -47.63
CA ALA A 21 6.73 -4.70 -46.47
C ALA A 21 6.03 -3.43 -45.94
N LEU A 22 5.59 -2.54 -46.84
CA LEU A 22 4.83 -1.35 -46.47
C LEU A 22 3.47 -1.71 -45.85
N ALA A 23 2.76 -2.70 -46.40
CA ALA A 23 1.49 -3.15 -45.84
C ALA A 23 1.65 -3.73 -44.42
N VAL A 24 2.68 -4.56 -44.20
CA VAL A 24 3.00 -5.10 -42.88
C VAL A 24 3.36 -3.98 -41.90
N PHE A 25 4.18 -3.01 -42.31
CA PHE A 25 4.54 -1.84 -41.51
C PHE A 25 3.30 -1.03 -41.09
N LEU A 26 2.38 -0.76 -42.02
CA LEU A 26 1.14 -0.04 -41.72
C LEU A 26 0.24 -0.82 -40.76
N ILE A 27 0.09 -2.13 -40.93
CA ILE A 27 -0.71 -2.98 -40.04
C ILE A 27 -0.12 -3.00 -38.62
N VAL A 28 1.21 -3.15 -38.49
CA VAL A 28 1.90 -3.14 -37.19
C VAL A 28 1.81 -1.75 -36.56
N GLY A 29 2.03 -0.69 -37.34
CA GLY A 29 1.93 0.70 -36.91
C GLY A 29 0.54 1.05 -36.39
N GLN A 30 -0.51 0.71 -37.14
CA GLN A 30 -1.89 0.92 -36.71
C GLN A 30 -2.22 0.13 -35.43
N ARG A 31 -1.79 -1.13 -35.32
CA ARG A 31 -2.00 -1.91 -34.09
C ARG A 31 -1.32 -1.28 -32.88
N ARG A 32 -0.09 -0.77 -33.02
CA ARG A 32 0.62 -0.06 -31.93
C ARG A 32 -0.06 1.24 -31.56
N LEU A 33 -0.46 2.05 -32.54
CA LEU A 33 -1.16 3.32 -32.32
C LEU A 33 -2.53 3.11 -31.66
N LEU A 34 -3.32 2.16 -32.14
CA LEU A 34 -4.63 1.83 -31.58
C LEU A 34 -4.51 1.33 -30.15
N LYS A 35 -3.54 0.45 -29.85
CA LYS A 35 -3.29 0.02 -28.46
C LYS A 35 -2.99 1.21 -27.54
N ASN A 36 -2.12 2.13 -27.98
CA ASN A 36 -1.74 3.29 -27.16
C ASN A 36 -2.88 4.30 -26.96
N ILE A 37 -3.72 4.52 -27.98
CA ILE A 37 -4.86 5.44 -27.89
C ILE A 37 -5.99 4.81 -27.06
N VAL A 38 -6.34 3.55 -27.34
CA VAL A 38 -7.42 2.84 -26.65
C VAL A 38 -7.06 2.60 -25.19
N ALA A 39 -5.78 2.38 -24.84
CA ALA A 39 -5.33 2.19 -23.47
C ALA A 39 -5.34 3.48 -22.62
N LYS A 40 -5.44 4.66 -23.24
CA LYS A 40 -5.35 5.97 -22.55
C LYS A 40 -6.68 6.73 -22.51
N LYS A 41 -7.83 6.03 -22.54
CA LYS A 41 -9.15 6.70 -22.45
C LYS A 41 -9.34 7.45 -21.14
N PHE A 42 -8.79 6.94 -20.04
CA PHE A 42 -8.86 7.60 -18.73
C PHE A 42 -7.50 8.07 -18.27
N ALA A 43 -7.49 9.19 -17.55
CA ALA A 43 -6.38 9.58 -16.69
C ALA A 43 -6.90 9.65 -15.26
N VAL A 44 -6.28 8.88 -14.37
CA VAL A 44 -6.62 8.83 -12.96
C VAL A 44 -5.49 9.46 -12.16
N ASN A 45 -5.81 10.56 -11.48
CA ASN A 45 -4.88 11.26 -10.60
C ASN A 45 -5.36 11.12 -9.16
N ALA A 46 -4.45 10.86 -8.23
CA ALA A 46 -4.77 10.77 -6.82
C ALA A 46 -3.90 11.76 -6.03
N PHE A 47 -4.49 12.46 -5.06
CA PHE A 47 -3.79 13.38 -4.17
C PHE A 47 -4.44 13.37 -2.78
N GLU A 48 -3.65 13.78 -1.79
CA GLU A 48 -4.11 13.96 -0.42
C GLU A 48 -4.67 15.38 -0.30
N GLU A 49 -5.91 15.49 0.13
CA GLU A 49 -6.55 16.75 0.49
C GLU A 49 -6.65 16.84 2.01
N VAL A 50 -6.35 18.04 2.52
CA VAL A 50 -6.56 18.39 3.92
C VAL A 50 -7.70 19.38 3.98
N ASN A 51 -8.80 19.01 4.63
CA ASN A 51 -9.89 19.92 4.89
C ASN A 51 -9.42 20.97 5.92
N VAL A 52 -9.46 22.24 5.54
CA VAL A 52 -8.98 23.35 6.38
C VAL A 52 -9.85 23.55 7.62
N ALA A 53 -11.14 23.21 7.55
CA ALA A 53 -12.07 23.41 8.67
C ALA A 53 -11.79 22.41 9.81
N ASP A 54 -11.65 21.13 9.48
CA ASP A 54 -11.59 20.05 10.46
C ASP A 54 -10.17 19.47 10.63
N GLY A 55 -9.23 19.88 9.78
CA GLY A 55 -7.92 19.22 9.65
C GLY A 55 -8.01 17.79 9.12
N SER A 56 -9.20 17.34 8.69
CA SER A 56 -9.44 15.97 8.26
C SER A 56 -8.76 15.71 6.91
N ARG A 57 -8.09 14.56 6.81
CA ARG A 57 -7.36 14.16 5.61
C ARG A 57 -8.17 13.18 4.80
N THR A 58 -8.30 13.44 3.51
CA THR A 58 -9.01 12.60 2.54
C THR A 58 -8.16 12.42 1.30
N TYR A 59 -8.21 11.23 0.71
CA TYR A 59 -7.62 11.02 -0.61
C TYR A 59 -8.65 11.34 -1.69
N ALA A 60 -8.37 12.36 -2.49
CA ALA A 60 -9.14 12.67 -3.67
C ALA A 60 -8.57 11.90 -4.86
N VAL A 61 -9.41 11.06 -5.47
CA VAL A 61 -9.10 10.39 -6.74
C VAL A 61 -9.94 11.03 -7.83
N LEU A 62 -9.27 11.68 -8.78
CA LEU A 62 -9.86 12.30 -9.95
C LEU A 62 -9.77 11.36 -11.14
N VAL A 63 -10.91 11.01 -11.71
CA VAL A 63 -11.02 10.27 -12.96
C VAL A 63 -11.35 11.25 -14.08
N SER A 64 -10.41 11.47 -14.98
CA SER A 64 -10.57 12.36 -16.14
C SER A 64 -10.76 11.53 -17.40
N ASN A 65 -11.77 11.87 -18.19
CA ASN A 65 -11.97 11.28 -19.51
C ASN A 65 -11.13 12.03 -20.57
N ARG A 66 -10.23 11.30 -21.23
CA ARG A 66 -9.42 11.77 -22.37
C ARG A 66 -10.07 11.52 -23.73
N SER A 67 -11.12 10.69 -23.77
CA SER A 67 -11.94 10.50 -24.97
C SER A 67 -12.69 11.79 -25.31
N LEU A 68 -13.04 11.95 -26.59
CA LEU A 68 -13.91 13.02 -27.07
C LEU A 68 -15.39 12.74 -26.78
N ASN A 69 -15.73 11.47 -26.53
CA ASN A 69 -17.10 11.05 -26.21
C ASN A 69 -17.24 10.81 -24.71
N ASP A 70 -18.45 10.99 -24.20
CA ASP A 70 -18.81 10.56 -22.85
C ASP A 70 -18.56 9.07 -22.69
N VAL A 71 -17.94 8.69 -21.57
CA VAL A 71 -17.66 7.29 -21.27
C VAL A 71 -18.33 6.92 -19.96
N VAL A 72 -19.17 5.89 -20.03
CA VAL A 72 -19.83 5.33 -18.87
C VAL A 72 -18.86 4.41 -18.12
N VAL A 73 -18.71 4.64 -16.82
CA VAL A 73 -17.89 3.84 -15.91
C VAL A 73 -18.78 2.79 -15.25
N SER A 74 -18.43 1.52 -15.43
CA SER A 74 -19.12 0.38 -14.84
C SER A 74 -18.60 0.07 -13.43
N ALA A 75 -17.27 0.11 -13.24
CA ALA A 75 -16.65 -0.10 -11.95
C ALA A 75 -15.46 0.84 -11.73
N PHE A 76 -15.23 1.20 -10.47
CA PHE A 76 -14.11 2.05 -10.06
C PHE A 76 -13.54 1.57 -8.73
N GLY A 77 -12.20 1.53 -8.62
CA GLY A 77 -11.61 1.21 -7.34
C GLY A 77 -10.10 1.32 -7.24
N VAL A 78 -9.55 0.67 -6.21
CA VAL A 78 -8.12 0.66 -5.90
C VAL A 78 -7.63 -0.79 -5.91
N ILE A 79 -6.42 -1.01 -6.44
CA ILE A 79 -5.72 -2.30 -6.43
C ILE A 79 -4.52 -2.19 -5.49
N SER A 80 -4.37 -3.13 -4.57
CA SER A 80 -3.13 -3.33 -3.81
C SER A 80 -2.57 -4.71 -4.08
N GLY A 81 -1.48 -4.78 -4.85
CA GLY A 81 -0.91 -6.05 -5.31
C GLY A 81 -1.88 -6.83 -6.22
N VAL A 82 -2.54 -7.86 -5.68
CA VAL A 82 -3.49 -8.74 -6.41
C VAL A 82 -4.94 -8.53 -5.94
N LYS A 83 -5.16 -7.74 -4.89
CA LYS A 83 -6.48 -7.52 -4.31
C LYS A 83 -7.11 -6.25 -4.86
N TYR A 84 -8.38 -6.36 -5.22
CA TYR A 84 -9.22 -5.28 -5.74
C TYR A 84 -10.16 -4.80 -4.65
N PHE A 85 -10.21 -3.49 -4.46
CA PHE A 85 -11.14 -2.81 -3.57
C PHE A 85 -12.09 -1.98 -4.42
N ASP A 86 -13.34 -2.41 -4.45
CA ASP A 86 -14.38 -1.76 -5.24
C ASP A 86 -14.99 -0.59 -4.47
N PHE A 87 -15.02 0.58 -5.12
CA PHE A 87 -15.62 1.80 -4.59
C PHE A 87 -16.73 2.34 -5.51
N THR A 88 -17.29 1.49 -6.38
CA THR A 88 -18.27 1.88 -7.39
C THR A 88 -19.53 2.51 -6.80
N GLU A 89 -20.07 1.98 -5.70
CA GLU A 89 -21.25 2.54 -5.06
C GLU A 89 -20.99 3.94 -4.49
N ARG A 90 -19.84 4.14 -3.85
CA ARG A 90 -19.42 5.45 -3.34
C ARG A 90 -19.15 6.43 -4.48
N PHE A 91 -18.59 5.94 -5.57
CA PHE A 91 -18.37 6.72 -6.79
C PHE A 91 -19.69 7.19 -7.40
N LYS A 92 -20.72 6.34 -7.45
CA LYS A 92 -22.07 6.72 -7.88
C LYS A 92 -22.71 7.74 -6.94
N ALA A 93 -22.64 7.48 -5.64
CA ALA A 93 -23.21 8.35 -4.61
C ALA A 93 -22.57 9.75 -4.60
N ALA A 94 -21.26 9.85 -4.74
CA ALA A 94 -20.53 11.13 -4.75
C ALA A 94 -20.91 12.03 -5.93
N ASN A 95 -21.39 11.46 -7.04
CA ASN A 95 -21.76 12.19 -8.25
C ASN A 95 -23.27 12.39 -8.41
N GLY A 96 -24.07 11.99 -7.42
CA GLY A 96 -25.53 12.16 -7.46
C GLY A 96 -26.22 11.30 -8.52
N GLU A 97 -25.57 10.25 -8.99
CA GLU A 97 -26.11 9.38 -10.04
C GLU A 97 -26.59 8.07 -9.44
N ASN A 98 -27.91 7.84 -9.48
CA ASN A 98 -28.53 6.57 -9.05
C ASN A 98 -28.28 5.40 -10.06
N GLY A 99 -27.52 5.66 -11.13
CA GLY A 99 -27.32 4.75 -12.26
C GLY A 99 -25.85 4.56 -12.60
N SER A 100 -25.52 4.74 -13.88
CA SER A 100 -24.17 4.54 -14.41
C SER A 100 -23.45 5.88 -14.58
N VAL A 101 -22.28 6.03 -13.94
CA VAL A 101 -21.54 7.31 -13.94
C VAL A 101 -20.94 7.60 -15.31
N ALA A 102 -21.43 8.64 -15.98
CA ALA A 102 -20.87 9.10 -17.25
C ALA A 102 -19.79 10.16 -17.00
N VAL A 103 -18.53 9.84 -17.29
CA VAL A 103 -17.43 10.80 -17.20
C VAL A 103 -17.38 11.59 -18.50
N THR A 104 -17.78 12.85 -18.46
CA THR A 104 -17.75 13.74 -19.63
C THR A 104 -16.32 14.17 -19.97
N PRO A 105 -15.99 14.41 -21.25
CA PRO A 105 -14.69 14.94 -21.65
C PRO A 105 -14.35 16.23 -20.89
N ARG A 106 -13.10 16.35 -20.44
CA ARG A 106 -12.56 17.54 -19.75
C ARG A 106 -13.15 17.86 -18.37
N THR A 107 -14.18 17.13 -17.92
CA THR A 107 -14.74 17.29 -16.57
C THR A 107 -14.33 16.10 -15.72
N PRO A 108 -13.32 16.25 -14.85
CA PRO A 108 -12.91 15.15 -14.00
C PRO A 108 -13.98 14.86 -12.95
N VAL A 109 -14.22 13.58 -12.72
CA VAL A 109 -15.08 13.12 -11.65
C VAL A 109 -14.24 12.83 -10.42
N LYS A 110 -14.64 13.35 -9.26
CA LYS A 110 -13.89 13.28 -8.01
C LYS A 110 -14.51 12.26 -7.06
N LEU A 111 -13.67 11.37 -6.52
CA LEU A 111 -14.02 10.53 -5.38
C LEU A 111 -13.17 10.89 -4.17
N ASN A 112 -13.83 11.16 -3.05
CA ASN A 112 -13.18 11.34 -1.78
C ASN A 112 -13.20 10.03 -0.99
N LEU A 113 -12.01 9.55 -0.62
CA LEU A 113 -11.81 8.38 0.21
C LEU A 113 -11.22 8.80 1.54
N THR A 114 -11.84 8.39 2.65
CA THR A 114 -11.30 8.65 3.99
C THR A 114 -9.99 7.91 4.17
N THR A 115 -8.96 8.60 4.66
CA THR A 115 -7.64 8.01 4.91
C THR A 115 -7.71 6.75 5.77
N LYS A 116 -8.49 6.79 6.87
CA LYS A 116 -8.64 5.68 7.81
C LYS A 116 -9.23 4.41 7.17
N GLU A 117 -10.26 4.57 6.34
CA GLU A 117 -10.94 3.44 5.70
C GLU A 117 -10.03 2.77 4.67
N LEU A 118 -9.33 3.58 3.87
CA LEU A 118 -8.41 3.07 2.87
C LEU A 118 -7.21 2.36 3.50
N GLU A 119 -6.65 2.92 4.58
CA GLU A 119 -5.59 2.28 5.37
C GLU A 119 -6.05 0.93 5.92
N ARG A 120 -7.24 0.87 6.52
CA ARG A 120 -7.83 -0.38 7.05
C ARG A 120 -8.01 -1.45 5.96
N LEU A 121 -8.58 -1.08 4.81
CA LEU A 121 -8.78 -2.00 3.70
C LEU A 121 -7.45 -2.51 3.11
N ILE A 122 -6.50 -1.61 2.88
CA ILE A 122 -5.22 -1.97 2.29
C ILE A 122 -4.37 -2.78 3.26
N PHE A 123 -4.31 -2.40 4.54
CA PHE A 123 -3.43 -3.05 5.52
C PHE A 123 -3.94 -4.43 5.94
N SER A 124 -5.26 -4.60 6.11
CA SER A 124 -5.86 -5.93 6.34
C SER A 124 -5.57 -6.90 5.19
N ALA A 125 -5.37 -6.39 3.98
CA ALA A 125 -5.10 -7.18 2.81
C ALA A 125 -3.64 -7.67 2.66
N LEU A 126 -2.69 -7.11 3.41
CA LEU A 126 -1.25 -7.38 3.24
C LEU A 126 -0.84 -8.74 3.80
N ARG A 127 -0.72 -9.75 2.93
CA ARG A 127 -0.16 -11.06 3.29
C ARG A 127 1.35 -10.96 3.53
N GLY A 128 1.80 -11.18 4.76
CA GLY A 128 3.22 -11.27 5.11
C GLY A 128 3.94 -9.94 5.37
N GLY A 129 3.22 -8.87 5.72
CA GLY A 129 3.83 -7.64 6.24
C GLY A 129 4.67 -6.84 5.25
N ARG A 130 4.47 -7.05 3.93
CA ARG A 130 5.15 -6.26 2.88
C ARG A 130 4.13 -5.42 2.13
N PHE A 131 4.30 -4.10 2.19
CA PHE A 131 3.51 -3.15 1.42
C PHE A 131 3.68 -3.40 -0.09
N LYS A 132 2.56 -3.42 -0.82
CA LYS A 132 2.51 -3.63 -2.27
C LYS A 132 2.23 -2.30 -2.99
N SER A 133 2.51 -2.25 -4.28
CA SER A 133 2.18 -1.09 -5.10
C SER A 133 0.67 -0.88 -5.13
N VAL A 134 0.27 0.39 -5.11
CA VAL A 134 -1.12 0.82 -5.13
C VAL A 134 -1.43 1.39 -6.51
N LYS A 135 -2.46 0.86 -7.15
CA LYS A 135 -2.98 1.35 -8.43
C LYS A 135 -4.45 1.71 -8.27
N THR A 136 -4.95 2.57 -9.12
CA THR A 136 -6.38 2.81 -9.30
C THR A 136 -6.83 2.10 -10.56
N TYR A 137 -8.05 1.58 -10.56
CA TYR A 137 -8.65 0.98 -11.74
C TYR A 137 -10.00 1.60 -12.07
N VAL A 138 -10.29 1.66 -13.36
CA VAL A 138 -11.56 2.07 -13.94
C VAL A 138 -11.96 1.02 -14.96
N ILE A 139 -13.19 0.53 -14.91
CA ILE A 139 -13.76 -0.36 -15.92
C ILE A 139 -14.81 0.44 -16.69
N ASP A 140 -14.69 0.50 -18.02
CA ASP A 140 -15.70 1.14 -18.85
C ASP A 140 -16.94 0.25 -19.03
N SER A 141 -18.01 0.79 -19.61
CA SER A 141 -19.23 0.04 -19.93
C SER A 141 -19.01 -1.06 -20.98
N ALA A 142 -17.89 -1.03 -21.71
CA ALA A 142 -17.51 -2.07 -22.66
C ALA A 142 -16.64 -3.17 -22.03
N GLY A 143 -16.37 -3.10 -20.72
CA GLY A 143 -15.56 -4.07 -19.99
C GLY A 143 -14.05 -3.87 -20.10
N ASN A 144 -13.58 -2.78 -20.69
CA ASN A 144 -12.15 -2.48 -20.75
C ASN A 144 -11.67 -1.96 -19.39
N GLN A 145 -10.66 -2.62 -18.83
CA GLN A 145 -10.02 -2.23 -17.58
C GLN A 145 -8.84 -1.30 -17.85
N TYR A 146 -8.84 -0.17 -17.14
CA TYR A 146 -7.81 0.85 -17.17
C TYR A 146 -7.15 0.92 -15.80
N GLU A 147 -5.86 0.61 -15.74
CA GLU A 147 -5.08 0.71 -14.51
C GLU A 147 -4.08 1.86 -14.60
N GLN A 148 -4.00 2.64 -13.53
CA GLN A 148 -2.99 3.67 -13.39
C GLN A 148 -2.34 3.60 -12.02
N ARG A 149 -1.01 3.75 -11.97
CA ARG A 149 -0.29 3.82 -10.71
C ARG A 149 -0.62 5.13 -9.99
N ALA A 150 -1.05 5.03 -8.74
CA ALA A 150 -1.41 6.18 -7.92
C ALA A 150 -0.22 6.57 -7.05
N PHE A 151 0.79 7.24 -7.64
CA PHE A 151 2.06 7.51 -6.97
C PHE A 151 1.92 8.28 -5.64
N CYS A 152 1.11 9.34 -5.60
CA CYS A 152 0.89 10.11 -4.37
C CYS A 152 0.22 9.25 -3.29
N LEU A 153 -0.80 8.49 -3.68
CA LEU A 153 -1.49 7.57 -2.79
C LEU A 153 -0.57 6.48 -2.25
N GLU A 154 0.26 5.90 -3.12
CA GLU A 154 1.25 4.89 -2.74
C GLU A 154 2.26 5.47 -1.76
N LYS A 155 2.77 6.68 -1.99
CA LYS A 155 3.71 7.37 -1.09
C LYS A 155 3.08 7.61 0.28
N ALA A 156 1.86 8.13 0.32
CA ALA A 156 1.13 8.40 1.56
C ALA A 156 0.83 7.11 2.34
N MET A 157 0.30 6.10 1.65
CA MET A 157 0.03 4.77 2.22
C MET A 157 1.30 4.08 2.73
N LYS A 158 2.43 4.20 2.02
CA LYS A 158 3.71 3.64 2.47
C LYS A 158 4.23 4.32 3.74
N SER A 159 4.01 5.63 3.87
CA SER A 159 4.32 6.38 5.10
C SER A 159 3.46 5.92 6.27
N ALA A 160 2.14 5.87 6.07
CA ALA A 160 1.19 5.36 7.05
C ALA A 160 1.50 3.92 7.47
N TYR A 161 1.89 3.08 6.51
CA TYR A 161 2.26 1.69 6.78
C TYR A 161 3.50 1.55 7.67
N LYS A 162 4.51 2.41 7.49
CA LYS A 162 5.68 2.44 8.39
C LYS A 162 5.25 2.78 9.82
N LYS A 163 4.38 3.78 10.00
CA LYS A 163 3.84 4.17 11.31
C LYS A 163 3.04 3.01 11.94
N TYR A 164 2.22 2.33 11.14
CA TYR A 164 1.51 1.13 11.56
C TYR A 164 2.45 0.02 12.05
N LEU A 165 3.51 -0.29 11.30
CA LEU A 165 4.48 -1.32 11.70
C LEU A 165 5.18 -1.00 13.03
N VAL A 166 5.51 0.27 13.29
CA VAL A 166 6.10 0.69 14.56
C VAL A 166 5.13 0.42 15.71
N ARG A 167 3.86 0.82 15.56
CA ARG A 167 2.79 0.61 16.56
C ARG A 167 2.53 -0.88 16.80
N TYR A 168 2.42 -1.66 15.73
CA TYR A 168 2.23 -3.11 15.79
C TYR A 168 3.38 -3.82 16.53
N ASN A 169 4.63 -3.48 16.20
CA ASN A 169 5.79 -4.04 16.88
C ASN A 169 5.87 -3.60 18.35
N ALA A 170 5.47 -2.37 18.68
CA ALA A 170 5.37 -1.90 20.06
C ALA A 170 4.32 -2.69 20.84
N ALA A 171 3.14 -2.91 20.27
CA ALA A 171 2.08 -3.74 20.85
C ALA A 171 2.55 -5.18 21.10
N LYS A 172 3.20 -5.81 20.11
CA LYS A 172 3.76 -7.15 20.25
C LYS A 172 4.83 -7.24 21.35
N LYS A 173 5.69 -6.22 21.47
CA LYS A 173 6.68 -6.14 22.55
C LYS A 173 6.01 -5.97 23.91
N ALA A 174 4.98 -5.13 24.01
CA ALA A 174 4.22 -4.93 25.24
C ALA A 174 3.48 -6.21 25.68
N GLN A 175 2.88 -6.92 24.72
CA GLN A 175 2.26 -8.23 24.96
C GLN A 175 3.27 -9.24 25.49
N ALA A 176 4.41 -9.41 24.82
CA ALA A 176 5.45 -10.34 25.26
C ALA A 176 6.01 -9.97 26.64
N LYS A 177 6.08 -8.68 27.00
CA LYS A 177 6.44 -8.24 28.36
C LYS A 177 5.37 -8.60 29.38
N TYR A 178 4.10 -8.38 29.04
CA TYR A 178 2.97 -8.73 29.91
C TYR A 178 2.93 -10.24 30.17
N GLU A 179 3.00 -11.08 29.13
CA GLU A 179 3.01 -12.55 29.25
C GLU A 179 4.18 -13.05 30.11
N LYS A 180 5.38 -12.48 29.94
CA LYS A 180 6.55 -12.81 30.79
C LYS A 180 6.34 -12.40 32.24
N THR A 181 5.72 -11.24 32.48
CA THR A 181 5.43 -10.72 33.82
C THR A 181 4.35 -11.55 34.49
N GLN A 182 3.32 -11.95 33.76
CA GLN A 182 2.25 -12.83 34.22
C GLN A 182 2.80 -14.21 34.57
N ALA A 183 3.57 -14.84 33.67
CA ALA A 183 4.20 -16.14 33.95
C ALA A 183 5.14 -16.11 35.17
N ALA A 184 5.86 -15.00 35.38
CA ALA A 184 6.68 -14.80 36.57
C ALA A 184 5.86 -14.63 37.85
N PHE A 185 4.72 -13.93 37.76
CA PHE A 185 3.78 -13.75 38.86
C PHE A 185 3.15 -15.10 39.26
N ASP A 186 2.63 -15.84 38.29
CA ASP A 186 1.99 -17.15 38.49
C ASP A 186 3.00 -18.17 39.05
N PHE A 187 4.23 -18.16 38.55
CA PHE A 187 5.31 -18.99 39.10
C PHE A 187 5.58 -18.66 40.58
N ASN A 188 5.71 -17.37 40.93
CA ASN A 188 5.92 -16.96 42.31
C ASN A 188 4.74 -17.32 43.23
N ALA A 189 3.50 -17.21 42.73
CA ALA A 189 2.32 -17.65 43.45
C ALA A 189 2.34 -19.16 43.71
N SER A 190 2.65 -19.98 42.71
CA SER A 190 2.75 -21.44 42.85
C SER A 190 3.84 -21.88 43.85
N VAL A 191 4.96 -21.13 43.94
CA VAL A 191 6.04 -21.43 44.89
C VAL A 191 5.63 -21.03 46.32
N ARG A 192 4.84 -19.96 46.49
CA ARG A 192 4.28 -19.58 47.80
C ARG A 192 3.28 -20.61 48.29
N GLU A 193 2.37 -21.05 47.44
CA GLU A 193 1.37 -22.07 47.76
C GLU A 193 2.02 -23.40 48.16
N ARG A 194 3.02 -23.88 47.39
CA ARG A 194 3.81 -25.08 47.75
C ARG A 194 4.53 -24.92 49.09
N ARG A 195 4.99 -23.72 49.42
CA ARG A 195 5.64 -23.43 50.71
C ARG A 195 4.65 -23.48 51.87
N GLU A 196 3.45 -22.95 51.67
CA GLU A 196 2.37 -22.93 52.66
C GLU A 196 1.85 -24.35 52.93
N ASN A 197 1.77 -25.18 51.90
CA ASN A 197 1.37 -26.58 51.99
C ASN A 197 2.48 -27.53 52.53
N GLY A 198 3.67 -27.01 52.83
CA GLY A 198 4.79 -27.79 53.38
C GLY A 198 5.50 -28.70 52.37
N GLU A 199 5.27 -28.52 51.07
CA GLU A 199 5.92 -29.34 50.04
C GLU A 199 7.43 -28.99 49.89
N PRO A 200 8.29 -29.98 49.61
CA PRO A 200 9.71 -29.73 49.41
C PRO A 200 9.97 -28.95 48.12
N ILE A 201 10.40 -27.70 48.26
CA ILE A 201 10.75 -26.83 47.13
C ILE A 201 12.18 -27.12 46.66
N SER A 202 12.34 -27.40 45.38
CA SER A 202 13.65 -27.58 44.74
C SER A 202 14.54 -26.33 44.89
N PHE A 203 15.85 -26.52 45.06
CA PHE A 203 16.82 -25.42 45.13
C PHE A 203 16.76 -24.50 43.90
N LYS A 204 16.52 -25.06 42.70
CA LYS A 204 16.33 -24.29 41.46
C LYS A 204 15.12 -23.35 41.54
N ASP A 205 14.01 -23.81 42.11
CA ASP A 205 12.78 -23.02 42.26
C ASP A 205 12.94 -21.92 43.31
N ARG A 206 13.70 -22.18 44.39
CA ARG A 206 14.06 -21.17 45.39
C ARG A 206 14.93 -20.06 44.78
N LEU A 207 15.92 -20.43 43.99
CA LEU A 207 16.79 -19.45 43.34
C LEU A 207 16.01 -18.63 42.30
N LYS A 208 15.20 -19.29 41.46
CA LYS A 208 14.38 -18.64 40.43
C LYS A 208 13.34 -17.68 41.04
N SER A 209 12.65 -18.09 42.11
CA SER A 209 11.70 -17.22 42.82
C SER A 209 12.38 -16.04 43.52
N PHE A 210 13.63 -16.18 43.98
CA PHE A 210 14.41 -15.08 44.54
C PHE A 210 14.72 -14.01 43.48
N PHE A 211 15.18 -14.42 42.27
CA PHE A 211 15.41 -13.48 41.16
C PHE A 211 14.12 -12.84 40.64
N LEU A 212 13.02 -13.59 40.60
CA LEU A 212 11.71 -13.11 40.16
C LEU A 212 10.95 -12.35 41.24
N ARG A 213 11.48 -12.23 42.46
CA ARG A 213 10.81 -11.53 43.58
C ARG A 213 10.55 -10.05 43.28
N SER A 214 11.39 -9.44 42.45
CA SER A 214 11.19 -8.07 41.95
C SER A 214 9.99 -7.94 41.00
N VAL A 215 9.61 -9.03 40.33
CA VAL A 215 8.51 -9.07 39.34
C VAL A 215 7.17 -9.44 39.98
N GLY A 216 7.19 -10.12 41.14
CA GLY A 216 5.99 -10.54 41.88
C GLY A 216 5.21 -9.43 42.60
N VAL A 217 5.44 -8.15 42.27
CA VAL A 217 4.67 -7.03 42.84
C VAL A 217 3.42 -6.81 41.98
N PRO A 218 2.20 -6.87 42.56
CA PRO A 218 0.95 -6.70 41.80
C PRO A 218 0.89 -5.40 40.97
N SER A 219 1.56 -4.35 41.44
CA SER A 219 1.65 -3.07 40.71
C SER A 219 2.35 -3.21 39.36
N ARG A 220 3.43 -4.00 39.26
CA ARG A 220 4.15 -4.20 37.99
C ARG A 220 3.32 -4.96 36.96
N LEU A 221 2.53 -5.95 37.41
CA LEU A 221 1.60 -6.66 36.54
C LEU A 221 0.50 -5.71 36.03
N LYS A 222 -0.06 -4.86 36.91
CA LYS A 222 -1.05 -3.85 36.52
C LYS A 222 -0.48 -2.85 35.52
N THR A 223 0.75 -2.35 35.74
CA THR A 223 1.43 -1.45 34.79
C THR A 223 1.67 -2.13 33.44
N ALA A 224 2.20 -3.36 33.43
CA ALA A 224 2.44 -4.10 32.20
C ALA A 224 1.13 -4.40 31.44
N LYS A 225 0.04 -4.72 32.16
CA LYS A 225 -1.28 -4.91 31.56
C LYS A 225 -1.79 -3.62 30.92
N ASN A 226 -1.67 -2.49 31.63
CA ASN A 226 -2.10 -1.20 31.12
C ASN A 226 -1.28 -0.74 29.90
N GLU A 227 0.05 -0.95 29.91
CA GLU A 227 0.92 -0.68 28.77
C GLU A 227 0.55 -1.53 27.56
N TRP A 228 0.30 -2.83 27.77
CA TRP A 228 -0.16 -3.73 26.71
C TRP A 228 -1.53 -3.31 26.17
N MET A 229 -2.51 -3.01 27.02
CA MET A 229 -3.84 -2.57 26.58
C MET A 229 -3.77 -1.25 25.80
N ARG A 230 -2.96 -0.28 26.25
CA ARG A 230 -2.74 0.98 25.50
C ARG A 230 -2.10 0.71 24.14
N ALA A 231 -1.07 -0.11 24.08
CA ALA A 231 -0.39 -0.41 22.82
C ALA A 231 -1.29 -1.22 21.87
N ALA A 232 -2.09 -2.16 22.41
CA ALA A 232 -3.07 -2.92 21.65
C ALA A 232 -4.20 -2.02 21.11
N TYR A 233 -4.71 -1.09 21.91
CA TYR A 233 -5.71 -0.11 21.47
C TYR A 233 -5.17 0.78 20.34
N VAL A 234 -3.93 1.26 20.45
CA VAL A 234 -3.30 2.06 19.38
C VAL A 234 -3.05 1.24 18.11
N ALA A 235 -2.82 -0.06 18.22
CA ALA A 235 -2.64 -0.95 17.09
C ALA A 235 -3.96 -1.38 16.43
N SER A 236 -5.04 -1.51 17.21
CA SER A 236 -6.33 -2.04 16.75
C SER A 236 -7.11 -1.10 15.83
N PHE A 237 -6.70 0.16 15.69
CA PHE A 237 -7.26 1.08 14.69
C PHE A 237 -7.19 0.56 13.23
N TYR A 238 -6.44 -0.51 12.97
CA TYR A 238 -6.16 -1.01 11.62
C TYR A 238 -6.57 -2.47 11.35
N THR A 239 -7.07 -3.21 12.35
CA THR A 239 -7.47 -4.62 12.21
C THR A 239 -8.88 -4.84 12.76
N GLU A 240 -9.81 -5.32 11.92
CA GLU A 240 -11.22 -5.51 12.31
C GLU A 240 -11.38 -6.56 13.40
N GLU A 241 -10.59 -7.63 13.31
CA GLU A 241 -10.61 -8.75 14.25
C GLU A 241 -10.04 -8.32 15.61
N ASP A 242 -8.92 -7.60 15.66
CA ASP A 242 -8.34 -7.17 16.94
C ASP A 242 -9.10 -6.00 17.58
N ALA A 243 -9.76 -5.13 16.82
CA ALA A 243 -10.57 -4.04 17.38
C ALA A 243 -11.81 -4.57 18.09
N ALA A 244 -12.53 -5.52 17.47
CA ALA A 244 -13.69 -6.15 18.07
C ALA A 244 -13.29 -7.08 19.23
N GLU A 245 -12.16 -7.77 19.14
CA GLU A 245 -11.66 -8.64 20.21
C GLU A 245 -11.05 -7.84 21.38
N ALA A 246 -10.38 -6.70 21.12
CA ALA A 246 -9.92 -5.78 22.14
C ALA A 246 -11.07 -5.07 22.87
N LEU A 247 -12.18 -4.78 22.18
CA LEU A 247 -13.40 -4.27 22.83
C LEU A 247 -14.13 -5.35 23.64
N LYS A 248 -14.06 -6.62 23.21
CA LYS A 248 -14.67 -7.77 23.92
C LYS A 248 -13.84 -8.22 25.13
N ARG A 249 -12.52 -7.98 25.16
CA ARG A 249 -11.66 -8.24 26.31
C ARG A 249 -11.77 -7.10 27.30
N ASP A 250 -12.54 -7.30 28.38
CA ASP A 250 -12.58 -6.52 29.63
C ASP A 250 -11.68 -5.28 29.65
N VAL A 251 -12.06 -4.25 28.89
CA VAL A 251 -11.51 -2.92 29.08
C VAL A 251 -12.08 -2.48 30.42
N PRO A 252 -11.26 -2.34 31.48
CA PRO A 252 -11.78 -1.98 32.78
C PRO A 252 -12.57 -0.67 32.63
N ALA A 253 -13.74 -0.57 33.27
CA ALA A 253 -14.64 0.58 33.16
C ALA A 253 -13.95 1.92 33.50
N ASP A 254 -12.82 1.85 34.21
CA ASP A 254 -11.99 2.98 34.62
C ASP A 254 -10.92 3.38 33.58
N PHE A 255 -10.87 2.70 32.42
CA PHE A 255 -9.92 3.02 31.35
C PHE A 255 -10.45 4.18 30.51
N GLU A 256 -10.09 5.40 30.91
CA GLU A 256 -10.19 6.56 30.03
C GLU A 256 -9.01 6.52 29.05
N PRO A 257 -9.26 6.34 27.73
CA PRO A 257 -8.21 6.45 26.76
C PRO A 257 -7.78 7.93 26.73
N GLN A 258 -6.65 8.24 27.34
CA GLN A 258 -5.98 9.53 27.15
C GLN A 258 -5.41 9.57 25.73
N THR A 259 -6.29 9.67 24.72
CA THR A 259 -5.92 9.74 23.30
C THR A 259 -5.18 11.03 22.98
N GLU A 260 -5.54 12.13 23.66
CA GLU A 260 -4.92 13.44 23.42
C GLU A 260 -3.43 13.45 23.81
N VAL A 261 -3.07 12.85 24.95
CA VAL A 261 -1.69 12.88 25.46
C VAL A 261 -0.73 12.03 24.60
N ALA A 262 -1.21 10.95 23.98
CA ALA A 262 -0.35 10.07 23.15
C ALA A 262 -0.08 10.65 21.75
N GLU A 263 -1.04 11.37 21.15
CA GLU A 263 -0.79 12.11 19.91
C GLU A 263 0.07 13.35 20.19
N GLU A 264 -0.14 14.04 21.31
CA GLU A 264 0.68 15.19 21.71
C GLU A 264 2.14 14.79 21.99
N GLN A 265 2.38 13.70 22.73
CA GLN A 265 3.74 13.20 22.99
C GLN A 265 4.45 12.64 21.75
N ALA A 266 3.71 12.05 20.79
CA ALA A 266 4.29 11.64 19.51
C ALA A 266 4.66 12.85 18.64
N THR A 267 3.86 13.92 18.68
CA THR A 267 4.18 15.17 17.98
C THR A 267 5.27 15.99 18.67
N GLU A 268 5.42 15.94 19.99
CA GLU A 268 6.55 16.55 20.72
C GLU A 268 7.87 15.82 20.42
N ALA A 269 7.85 14.49 20.31
CA ALA A 269 9.03 13.73 19.89
C ALA A 269 9.44 14.06 18.44
N GLU A 270 8.48 14.24 17.52
CA GLU A 270 8.78 14.72 16.15
C GLU A 270 9.28 16.18 16.13
N ARG A 271 8.79 17.06 17.01
CA ARG A 271 9.30 18.44 17.14
C ARG A 271 10.71 18.48 17.72
N ALA A 272 11.04 17.62 18.68
CA ALA A 272 12.38 17.52 19.26
C ALA A 272 13.41 16.99 18.25
N ASP A 273 13.04 16.00 17.43
CA ASP A 273 13.92 15.42 16.40
C ASP A 273 14.07 16.36 15.19
N GLY A 274 13.05 17.19 14.90
CA GLY A 274 13.13 18.26 13.92
C GLY A 274 13.98 19.46 14.36
N ALA A 275 13.87 19.86 15.63
CA ALA A 275 14.68 20.94 16.21
C ALA A 275 16.18 20.59 16.27
N ALA A 276 16.52 19.33 16.60
CA ALA A 276 17.90 18.86 16.60
C ALA A 276 18.56 18.90 15.21
N LYS A 277 17.78 18.68 14.14
CA LYS A 277 18.28 18.80 12.76
C LYS A 277 18.35 20.24 12.24
N ALA A 278 17.48 21.12 12.74
CA ALA A 278 17.54 22.54 12.42
C ALA A 278 18.76 23.21 13.06
N GLU A 279 19.11 22.86 14.31
CA GLU A 279 20.33 23.36 14.96
C GLU A 279 21.63 22.88 14.29
N GLU A 280 21.63 21.66 13.73
CA GLU A 280 22.77 21.12 12.96
C GLU A 280 22.94 21.81 11.59
N GLN A 281 21.86 22.34 11.00
CA GLN A 281 21.92 23.12 9.76
C GLN A 281 22.34 24.57 9.99
N THR A 282 21.87 25.22 11.07
CA THR A 282 22.32 26.59 11.40
C THR A 282 23.79 26.64 11.81
N ALA A 283 24.33 25.58 12.42
CA ALA A 283 25.75 25.50 12.74
C ALA A 283 26.66 25.29 11.50
N ALA A 284 26.11 24.88 10.36
CA ALA A 284 26.85 24.71 9.10
C ALA A 284 26.85 25.97 8.23
N GLU A 285 25.85 26.86 8.37
CA GLU A 285 25.81 28.15 7.67
C GLU A 285 26.67 29.24 8.36
N ASP A 286 26.78 29.23 9.69
CA ASP A 286 27.62 30.20 10.43
C ASP A 286 29.14 29.99 10.26
N ALA A 287 29.57 28.95 9.56
CA ALA A 287 30.99 28.72 9.22
C ALA A 287 31.37 29.22 7.81
N ALA A 288 30.44 29.78 7.03
CA ALA A 288 30.66 30.10 5.62
C ALA A 288 30.59 31.60 5.25
N ASP A 289 30.05 32.50 6.09
CA ASP A 289 29.88 33.90 5.69
C ASP A 289 30.64 34.89 6.58
N GLY A 290 31.86 35.18 6.14
CA GLY A 290 32.60 36.35 6.54
C GLY A 290 32.94 37.21 5.33
N GLU A 291 31.97 37.86 4.68
CA GLU A 291 32.16 39.19 4.06
C GLU A 291 30.86 39.82 3.54
N GLU A 292 30.79 41.14 3.75
CA GLU A 292 29.93 42.15 3.12
C GLU A 292 28.40 42.22 3.35
N ARG A 293 28.11 43.13 4.28
CA ARG A 293 26.91 43.93 4.52
C ARG A 293 26.43 44.70 3.27
N ALA A 294 25.14 44.60 2.91
CA ALA A 294 24.25 45.77 2.71
C ALA A 294 22.80 45.40 2.30
N GLU A 295 21.89 46.20 2.87
CA GLU A 295 20.52 46.54 2.45
C GLU A 295 19.33 45.60 2.72
N ALA A 296 18.35 46.22 3.37
CA ALA A 296 17.12 45.66 3.89
C ALA A 296 15.96 45.83 2.91
N GLN A 297 15.10 44.82 2.80
CA GLN A 297 13.74 44.95 2.27
C GLN A 297 12.74 44.10 3.10
N PRO A 298 11.46 44.50 3.17
CA PRO A 298 10.47 43.97 4.12
C PRO A 298 9.80 42.66 3.65
N PRO A 299 9.08 41.94 4.55
CA PRO A 299 8.64 40.57 4.28
C PRO A 299 7.37 40.52 3.43
N VAL A 300 7.35 39.58 2.49
CA VAL A 300 6.16 39.13 1.75
C VAL A 300 5.79 37.73 2.18
N ASP A 301 4.48 37.47 2.10
CA ASP A 301 3.71 36.43 2.75
C ASP A 301 4.17 34.99 2.52
N ALA A 302 3.99 34.19 3.58
CA ALA A 302 4.19 32.74 3.59
C ALA A 302 3.19 32.04 2.66
N VAL A 303 3.71 31.40 1.61
CA VAL A 303 2.98 30.43 0.79
C VAL A 303 3.36 29.03 1.27
N ALA A 304 2.37 28.25 1.66
CA ALA A 304 2.51 26.88 2.09
C ALA A 304 3.07 25.99 0.96
N GLU A 305 4.28 25.47 1.15
CA GLU A 305 4.83 24.42 0.31
C GLU A 305 4.18 23.06 0.64
N GLY A 306 3.37 22.59 -0.30
CA GLY A 306 2.77 21.26 -0.29
C GLY A 306 2.58 20.73 -1.71
N VAL A 307 3.48 21.07 -2.62
CA VAL A 307 3.39 20.66 -4.03
C VAL A 307 4.21 19.40 -4.21
N CYS A 308 3.53 18.24 -4.27
CA CYS A 308 4.08 17.09 -4.98
C CYS A 308 4.11 17.49 -6.47
N ALA A 309 5.21 18.09 -6.90
CA ALA A 309 5.45 18.37 -8.30
C ALA A 309 5.31 17.05 -9.07
N ALA A 310 4.37 17.02 -10.00
CA ALA A 310 4.21 15.93 -10.93
C ALA A 310 5.48 15.88 -11.80
N GLU A 311 6.40 14.99 -11.48
CA GLU A 311 7.39 14.56 -12.48
C GLU A 311 6.60 13.95 -13.64
N ALA A 312 6.58 14.68 -14.76
CA ALA A 312 6.11 14.16 -16.02
C ALA A 312 6.92 12.90 -16.33
N PRO A 313 6.28 11.79 -16.77
CA PRO A 313 7.02 10.60 -17.15
C PRO A 313 7.92 10.95 -18.33
N GLN A 314 9.24 10.96 -18.09
CA GLN A 314 10.24 10.96 -19.16
C GLN A 314 9.99 9.75 -20.06
N GLU A 315 9.78 10.00 -21.34
CA GLU A 315 9.74 8.98 -22.37
C GLU A 315 11.07 8.21 -22.36
N PRO A 316 11.07 6.87 -22.40
CA PRO A 316 12.30 6.13 -22.56
C PRO A 316 12.86 6.42 -23.96
N ALA A 317 14.08 6.94 -23.99
CA ALA A 317 14.85 7.14 -25.21
C ALA A 317 14.95 5.83 -26.00
N GLU A 318 14.57 5.89 -27.27
CA GLU A 318 14.76 4.82 -28.24
C GLU A 318 16.26 4.64 -28.51
N GLY A 319 16.86 3.63 -27.87
CA GLY A 319 18.20 3.13 -28.15
C GLY A 319 18.12 1.81 -28.90
N GLN A 320 18.72 1.82 -30.09
CA GLN A 320 18.76 0.74 -31.08
C GLN A 320 19.29 -0.58 -30.51
N ALA A 321 18.55 -1.67 -30.72
CA ALA A 321 19.06 -3.03 -30.63
C ALA A 321 19.35 -3.50 -32.05
N GLU A 322 20.63 -3.68 -32.36
CA GLU A 322 21.08 -4.38 -33.56
C GLU A 322 20.90 -5.90 -33.37
N ASP A 323 20.60 -6.50 -34.52
CA ASP A 323 20.13 -7.85 -34.77
C ASP A 323 21.34 -8.71 -35.17
N GLU A 324 21.59 -9.81 -34.47
CA GLU A 324 22.39 -10.93 -34.98
C GLU A 324 21.74 -12.27 -34.53
N THR A 325 20.93 -12.83 -35.42
CA THR A 325 20.59 -14.27 -35.50
C THR A 325 21.75 -15.06 -36.13
N PRO A 326 21.66 -16.40 -36.28
CA PRO A 326 21.29 -17.46 -35.34
C PRO A 326 22.30 -18.65 -35.41
N ASP A 327 22.21 -19.64 -34.52
CA ASP A 327 22.55 -21.02 -34.93
C ASP A 327 22.00 -22.10 -33.99
N GLY A 328 21.45 -23.14 -34.63
CA GLY A 328 21.51 -24.55 -34.21
C GLY A 328 20.75 -25.00 -32.96
N ALA A 329 19.71 -25.82 -33.14
CA ALA A 329 19.85 -27.28 -32.99
C ALA A 329 18.47 -27.94 -32.95
N GLU A 330 18.26 -28.81 -33.93
CA GLU A 330 17.26 -29.87 -33.92
C GLU A 330 17.56 -30.86 -32.80
N THR A 331 16.56 -31.26 -32.02
CA THR A 331 16.45 -32.65 -31.55
C THR A 331 14.98 -33.03 -31.36
N SER A 332 14.57 -33.94 -32.22
CA SER A 332 13.46 -34.87 -32.06
C SER A 332 13.67 -35.77 -30.83
N ALA A 333 12.61 -35.98 -30.04
CA ALA A 333 12.41 -37.22 -29.29
C ALA A 333 10.92 -37.42 -29.04
N GLU A 334 10.35 -38.36 -29.79
CA GLU A 334 9.16 -39.11 -29.42
C GLU A 334 9.42 -39.86 -28.10
N GLU A 335 8.46 -39.87 -27.18
CA GLU A 335 8.23 -41.06 -26.35
C GLU A 335 6.76 -41.09 -25.90
N GLU A 336 6.05 -42.11 -26.37
CA GLU A 336 4.76 -42.55 -25.85
C GLU A 336 4.90 -43.08 -24.42
N ALA A 337 3.91 -42.80 -23.56
CA ALA A 337 3.27 -43.81 -22.70
C ALA A 337 2.13 -43.19 -21.89
N ALA A 338 0.92 -43.69 -22.11
CA ALA A 338 -0.15 -43.77 -21.11
C ALA A 338 -0.15 -45.23 -20.58
N PRO A 339 -1.10 -45.69 -19.73
CA PRO A 339 -1.93 -45.04 -18.70
C PRO A 339 -1.93 -45.83 -17.36
N SER A 340 -2.38 -45.20 -16.27
CA SER A 340 -3.02 -45.81 -15.07
C SER A 340 -3.25 -44.67 -14.06
N GLU A 341 -4.19 -44.66 -13.12
CA GLU A 341 -5.11 -45.66 -12.61
C GLU A 341 -6.24 -44.91 -11.87
N GLU A 342 -7.38 -45.59 -11.78
CA GLU A 342 -8.52 -45.31 -10.91
C GLU A 342 -8.12 -44.85 -9.49
N THR A 343 -8.87 -43.91 -8.92
CA THR A 343 -9.05 -43.89 -7.46
C THR A 343 -10.43 -43.33 -7.09
N GLU A 344 -11.26 -44.31 -6.75
CA GLU A 344 -12.29 -44.42 -5.71
C GLU A 344 -12.99 -43.19 -5.10
N GLU A 345 -14.29 -43.40 -5.00
CA GLU A 345 -15.29 -42.80 -4.12
C GLU A 345 -14.81 -42.49 -2.70
N GLU A 346 -15.16 -41.31 -2.19
CA GLU A 346 -15.51 -41.18 -0.77
C GLU A 346 -16.78 -40.33 -0.62
N LYS A 347 -17.84 -41.02 -0.20
CA LYS A 347 -19.04 -40.45 0.40
C LYS A 347 -18.68 -40.06 1.83
N GLU A 348 -18.93 -38.82 2.23
CA GLU A 348 -19.11 -38.49 3.64
C GLU A 348 -20.52 -37.99 3.94
N GLU A 349 -21.02 -38.52 5.05
CA GLU A 349 -22.39 -38.50 5.53
C GLU A 349 -22.77 -37.14 6.12
N GLU A 350 -23.96 -36.67 5.72
CA GLU A 350 -24.68 -35.60 6.39
C GLU A 350 -25.37 -36.16 7.64
N LYS A 351 -24.79 -35.92 8.82
CA LYS A 351 -25.48 -36.14 10.11
C LYS A 351 -26.18 -34.87 10.56
N VAL A 352 -27.50 -34.93 10.41
CA VAL A 352 -28.49 -34.23 11.23
C VAL A 352 -28.21 -34.49 12.70
N PHE A 353 -28.02 -33.43 13.50
CA PHE A 353 -28.63 -33.22 14.82
C PHE A 353 -28.54 -31.76 15.24
#